data_AF-A0A7S3EYH4-F1
#
_entry.id   AF-A0A7S3EYH4-F1
#
_cell.length_a   1.000
_cell.length_b   1.000
_cell.length_c   1.000
_cell.angle_alpha   90.00
_cell.angle_beta   90.00
_cell.angle_gamma   90.00
#
_symmetry.space_group_name_H-M   'P 1'
#
loop_
_entity.id
_entity.type
_entity.pdbx_description
1 polymer ?
#
loop_
_entity_poly.entity_id
_entity_poly.type
_entity_poly.pdbx_seq_one_letter_code
_entity_poly.pdbx_strand_id
1 'polypeptide(L)'
;KLYIANLVRAGYAVLQADTDTIWSHDPLPVLRAMNATVVCGRESVGFCNAGTVYARPGSSSTQLFLDELAWRLQLFQNHPEVIPRLFPWASPPYYSNSDDQTMLNDVVTSAVIRNRTFLGAIALFEASNKYKPAGPPWRNLTEKHDAWLQQRAAYRQGRSLPVLVP
;
A
#
# COMPACT_ATOMS: atom_id res chain seq x y z
N LYS A 1 5.69 3.11 9.17
CA LYS A 1 4.34 3.68 9.46
C LYS A 1 3.79 3.32 10.85
N LEU A 2 4.47 2.50 11.67
CA LEU A 2 4.03 2.15 13.04
C LEU A 2 3.75 3.39 13.92
N TYR A 3 4.57 4.44 13.81
CA TYR A 3 4.35 5.67 14.58
C TYR A 3 3.00 6.34 14.28
N ILE A 4 2.54 6.33 13.02
CA ILE A 4 1.22 6.85 12.64
C ILE A 4 0.14 6.03 13.32
N ALA A 5 0.24 4.70 13.25
CA ALA A 5 -0.71 3.79 13.89
C ALA A 5 -0.80 4.04 15.40
N ASN A 6 0.33 4.28 16.07
CA ASN A 6 0.38 4.56 17.51
C ASN A 6 -0.22 5.92 17.87
N LEU A 7 0.08 6.97 17.11
CA LEU A 7 -0.46 8.31 17.34
C LEU A 7 -1.98 8.36 17.09
N VAL A 8 -2.44 7.71 16.02
CA VAL A 8 -3.88 7.59 15.72
C VAL A 8 -4.59 6.80 16.82
N ARG A 9 -4.00 5.70 17.31
CA ARG A 9 -4.53 4.93 18.46
C ARG A 9 -4.62 5.79 19.72
N ALA A 10 -3.67 6.69 19.94
CA ALA A 10 -3.67 7.63 21.06
C ALA A 10 -4.67 8.80 20.90
N GLY A 11 -5.43 8.85 19.79
CA GLY A 11 -6.46 9.86 19.57
C GLY A 11 -6.00 11.08 18.77
N TYR A 12 -4.81 11.05 18.17
CA TYR A 12 -4.30 12.16 17.35
C TYR A 12 -4.65 11.97 15.87
N ALA A 13 -5.02 13.06 15.19
CA ALA A 13 -4.99 13.10 13.73
C ALA A 13 -3.55 13.34 13.26
N VAL A 14 -3.11 12.59 12.25
CA VAL A 14 -1.71 12.60 11.78
C VAL A 14 -1.67 12.88 10.29
N LEU A 15 -0.91 13.89 9.90
CA LEU A 15 -0.51 14.13 8.52
C LEU A 15 0.99 13.80 8.39
N GLN A 16 1.32 12.71 7.70
CA GLN A 16 2.67 12.49 7.20
C GLN A 16 2.80 13.17 5.84
N ALA A 17 3.93 13.85 5.64
CA ALA A 17 4.40 14.28 4.32
C ALA A 17 5.88 13.94 4.16
N ASP A 18 6.31 13.66 2.93
CA ASP A 18 7.72 13.54 2.59
C ASP A 18 8.42 14.91 2.67
N THR A 19 9.74 14.89 2.85
CA THR A 19 10.53 16.12 3.01
C THR A 19 10.56 17.00 1.77
N ASP A 20 10.24 16.44 0.60
CA ASP A 20 10.12 17.13 -0.68
C ASP A 20 8.69 17.57 -1.02
N THR A 21 7.74 17.37 -0.09
CA THR A 21 6.36 17.85 -0.26
C THR A 21 6.29 19.36 -0.08
N ILE A 22 5.86 20.06 -1.12
CA ILE A 22 5.65 21.51 -1.11
C ILE A 22 4.15 21.81 -1.11
N TRP A 23 3.70 22.59 -0.13
CA TRP A 23 2.31 23.02 -0.01
C TRP A 23 2.10 24.38 -0.68
N SER A 24 1.35 24.42 -1.79
CA SER A 24 0.89 25.71 -2.35
C SER A 24 -0.19 26.36 -1.47
N HIS A 25 -0.91 25.56 -0.68
CA HIS A 25 -2.00 25.98 0.20
C HIS A 25 -2.00 25.11 1.46
N ASP A 26 -2.56 25.61 2.57
CA ASP A 26 -2.76 24.80 3.78
C ASP A 26 -3.74 23.63 3.48
N PRO A 27 -3.30 22.36 3.60
CA PRO A 27 -4.15 21.22 3.32
C PRO A 27 -5.13 20.90 4.46
N LEU A 28 -4.88 21.40 5.69
CA LEU A 28 -5.60 20.98 6.89
C LEU A 28 -7.11 21.28 6.86
N PRO A 29 -7.59 22.44 6.35
CA PRO A 29 -9.03 22.71 6.29
C PRO A 29 -9.80 21.65 5.49
N VAL A 30 -9.29 21.28 4.32
CA VAL A 30 -9.90 20.27 3.45
C VAL A 30 -9.82 18.89 4.09
N LEU A 31 -8.65 18.51 4.60
CA LEU A 31 -8.44 17.21 5.23
C LEU A 31 -9.33 17.00 6.47
N ARG A 32 -9.57 18.06 7.25
CA ARG A 32 -10.48 18.02 8.41
C ARG A 32 -11.94 17.94 8.00
N ALA A 33 -12.32 18.61 6.91
CA ALA A 33 -13.69 18.61 6.39
C ALA A 33 -14.07 17.29 5.71
N MET A 34 -13.10 16.52 5.19
CA MET A 34 -13.36 15.21 4.61
C MET A 34 -14.04 14.29 5.62
N ASN A 35 -15.13 13.64 5.22
CA ASN A 35 -15.93 12.71 6.01
C ASN A 35 -15.84 11.26 5.51
N ALA A 36 -15.20 11.06 4.35
CA ALA A 36 -14.90 9.75 3.78
C ALA A 36 -13.38 9.49 3.71
N THR A 37 -13.01 8.21 3.61
CA THR A 37 -11.65 7.81 3.20
C THR A 37 -11.53 8.02 1.70
N VAL A 38 -10.54 8.81 1.27
CA VAL A 38 -10.29 9.08 -0.15
C VAL A 38 -8.97 8.44 -0.55
N VAL A 39 -8.99 7.68 -1.64
CA VAL A 39 -7.79 7.11 -2.28
C VAL A 39 -7.56 7.86 -3.59
N CYS A 40 -6.51 8.68 -3.63
CA CYS A 40 -6.14 9.46 -4.82
C CYS A 40 -5.08 8.70 -5.62
N GLY A 41 -5.49 8.07 -6.72
CA GLY A 41 -4.63 7.22 -7.54
C GLY A 41 -4.30 7.76 -8.93
N ARG A 42 -3.18 7.32 -9.47
CA ARG A 42 -2.83 7.44 -10.90
C ARG A 42 -2.81 6.05 -11.51
N GLU A 43 -3.52 5.88 -12.62
CA GLU A 43 -3.70 4.60 -13.32
C GLU A 43 -2.36 3.91 -13.69
N SER A 44 -1.28 4.68 -13.83
CA SER A 44 0.03 4.19 -14.28
C SER A 44 1.08 3.94 -13.20
N VAL A 45 0.88 4.38 -11.95
CA VAL A 45 1.94 4.37 -10.90
C VAL A 45 1.49 3.81 -9.55
N GLY A 46 0.20 3.51 -9.38
CA GLY A 46 -0.40 3.02 -8.14
C GLY A 46 -1.64 3.82 -7.71
N PHE A 47 -2.48 3.20 -6.89
CA PHE A 47 -3.68 3.82 -6.31
C PHE A 47 -3.39 4.88 -5.27
N CYS A 48 -2.26 4.77 -4.56
CA CYS A 48 -1.86 5.72 -3.54
C CYS A 48 -0.39 6.09 -3.71
N ASN A 49 -0.07 7.35 -3.40
CA ASN A 49 1.28 7.78 -3.09
C ASN A 49 1.45 7.79 -1.56
N ALA A 50 2.56 7.23 -1.05
CA ALA A 50 2.80 7.17 0.40
C ALA A 50 3.50 8.42 0.96
N GLY A 51 3.91 9.33 0.09
CA GLY A 51 4.57 10.58 0.44
C GLY A 51 3.64 11.64 1.02
N THR A 52 2.33 11.42 0.99
CA THR A 52 1.38 12.16 1.82
C THR A 52 0.30 11.23 2.34
N VAL A 53 0.18 11.11 3.65
CA VAL A 53 -0.84 10.26 4.30
C VAL A 53 -1.48 11.03 5.44
N TYR A 54 -2.79 11.24 5.34
CA TYR A 54 -3.59 11.78 6.43
C TYR A 54 -4.45 10.68 7.07
N ALA A 55 -4.31 10.49 8.37
CA ALA A 55 -5.06 9.51 9.14
C ALA A 55 -5.74 10.18 10.35
N ARG A 56 -6.97 9.76 10.63
CA ARG A 56 -7.76 10.28 11.74
C ARG A 56 -8.16 9.17 12.71
N PRO A 57 -8.27 9.48 14.01
CA PRO A 57 -8.81 8.56 14.99
C PRO A 57 -10.32 8.37 14.80
N GLY A 58 -10.89 7.40 15.51
CA GLY A 58 -12.34 7.22 15.59
C GLY A 58 -12.93 6.16 14.65
N SER A 59 -12.09 5.42 13.91
CA SER A 59 -12.54 4.26 13.13
C SER A 59 -11.64 3.05 13.38
N SER A 60 -12.25 1.94 13.80
CA SER A 60 -11.57 0.64 13.95
C SER A 60 -10.99 0.17 12.62
N SER A 61 -11.66 0.44 11.50
CA SER A 61 -11.16 0.14 10.16
C SER A 61 -9.90 0.92 9.82
N THR A 62 -9.81 2.20 10.21
CA THR A 62 -8.58 2.99 10.04
C THR A 62 -7.43 2.38 10.84
N GLN A 63 -7.70 2.00 12.09
CA GLN A 63 -6.68 1.39 12.95
C GLN A 63 -6.18 0.05 12.38
N LEU A 64 -7.10 -0.83 11.97
CA LEU A 64 -6.77 -2.11 11.35
C LEU A 64 -5.95 -1.92 10.08
N PHE A 65 -6.29 -0.93 9.25
CA PHE A 65 -5.54 -0.61 8.03
C PHE A 65 -4.10 -0.17 8.35
N LEU A 66 -3.92 0.74 9.32
CA LEU A 66 -2.60 1.23 9.71
C LEU A 66 -1.75 0.13 10.36
N ASP A 67 -2.37 -0.72 11.18
CA ASP A 67 -1.69 -1.85 11.83
C ASP A 67 -1.27 -2.92 10.82
N GLU A 68 -2.12 -3.25 9.84
CA GLU A 68 -1.77 -4.16 8.74
C GLU A 68 -0.60 -3.59 7.92
N LEU A 69 -0.64 -2.30 7.55
CA LEU A 69 0.46 -1.66 6.82
C LEU A 69 1.77 -1.67 7.62
N ALA A 70 1.71 -1.33 8.91
CA ALA A 70 2.88 -1.36 9.78
C ALA A 70 3.45 -2.77 9.94
N TRP A 71 2.58 -3.76 10.15
CA TRP A 71 2.97 -5.17 10.28
C TRP A 71 3.64 -5.69 9.01
N ARG A 72 3.08 -5.44 7.83
CA ARG A 72 3.68 -5.91 6.57
C ARG A 72 5.06 -5.30 6.32
N LEU A 73 5.21 -4.00 6.56
CA LEU A 73 6.51 -3.33 6.43
C LEU A 73 7.55 -3.96 7.35
N GLN A 74 7.19 -4.18 8.62
CA GLN A 74 8.10 -4.81 9.60
C GLN A 74 8.40 -6.27 9.27
N LEU A 75 7.41 -7.03 8.81
CA LEU A 75 7.58 -8.44 8.47
C LEU A 75 8.67 -8.60 7.41
N PHE A 76 8.60 -7.87 6.30
CA PHE A 76 9.57 -8.06 5.21
C PHE A 76 10.91 -7.35 5.46
N GLN A 77 10.92 -6.28 6.25
CA GLN A 77 12.18 -5.65 6.69
C GLN A 77 12.98 -6.55 7.63
N ASN A 78 12.31 -7.26 8.55
CA ASN A 78 12.97 -8.02 9.61
C ASN A 78 13.05 -9.52 9.34
N HIS A 79 12.15 -10.05 8.51
CA HIS A 79 12.02 -11.49 8.24
C HIS A 79 11.85 -11.78 6.74
N PRO A 80 12.78 -11.36 5.86
CA PRO A 80 12.66 -11.58 4.42
C PRO A 80 12.63 -13.07 4.03
N GLU A 81 13.09 -13.98 4.90
CA GLU A 81 13.02 -15.44 4.71
C GLU A 81 11.59 -16.00 4.61
N VAL A 82 10.57 -15.20 4.94
CA VAL A 82 9.16 -15.61 4.75
C VAL A 82 8.71 -15.53 3.29
N ILE A 83 9.39 -14.75 2.45
CA ILE A 83 9.06 -14.55 1.03
C ILE A 83 8.88 -15.87 0.26
N PRO A 84 9.79 -16.87 0.31
CA PRO A 84 9.60 -18.14 -0.39
C PRO A 84 8.38 -18.95 0.09
N ARG A 85 7.85 -18.68 1.29
CA ARG A 85 6.60 -19.32 1.76
C ARG A 85 5.36 -18.75 1.06
N LEU A 86 5.46 -17.51 0.58
CA LEU A 86 4.41 -16.84 -0.18
C LEU A 86 4.60 -17.04 -1.70
N PHE A 87 5.85 -17.04 -2.16
CA PHE A 87 6.24 -17.15 -3.56
C PHE A 87 7.38 -18.17 -3.72
N PRO A 88 7.08 -19.46 -3.93
CA PRO A 88 8.09 -20.54 -3.89
C PRO A 88 9.23 -20.43 -4.91
N TRP A 89 9.03 -19.67 -5.98
CA TRP A 89 10.05 -19.39 -6.99
C TRP A 89 11.05 -18.29 -6.57
N ALA A 90 10.79 -17.58 -5.46
CA ALA A 90 11.74 -16.64 -4.89
C ALA A 90 12.95 -17.39 -4.32
N SER A 91 14.15 -16.83 -4.49
CA SER A 91 15.39 -17.45 -3.99
C SER A 91 16.31 -16.38 -3.41
N PRO A 92 17.17 -16.74 -2.44
CA PRO A 92 18.09 -15.79 -1.82
C PRO A 92 19.06 -15.13 -2.82
N PRO A 93 19.64 -13.95 -2.49
CA PRO A 93 19.24 -13.08 -1.38
C PRO A 93 17.84 -12.51 -1.63
N TYR A 94 16.96 -12.63 -0.63
CA TYR A 94 15.58 -12.20 -0.76
C TYR A 94 15.49 -10.68 -0.64
N TYR A 95 14.77 -10.06 -1.55
CA TYR A 95 14.48 -8.65 -1.46
C TYR A 95 12.97 -8.43 -1.38
N SER A 96 12.58 -7.36 -0.71
CA SER A 96 11.21 -6.87 -0.77
C SER A 96 11.27 -5.44 -1.25
N ASN A 97 10.30 -5.02 -2.06
CA ASN A 97 10.05 -3.59 -2.17
C ASN A 97 9.41 -3.12 -0.87
N SER A 98 10.24 -2.91 0.16
CA SER A 98 9.83 -2.30 1.43
C SER A 98 9.57 -0.80 1.29
N ASP A 99 9.57 -0.29 0.05
CA ASP A 99 8.97 0.97 -0.30
C ASP A 99 7.53 1.05 0.24
N ASP A 100 7.29 2.09 1.03
CA ASP A 100 6.05 2.26 1.77
C ASP A 100 4.86 2.53 0.83
N GLN A 101 5.12 3.12 -0.34
CA GLN A 101 4.12 3.29 -1.39
C GLN A 101 3.64 1.94 -1.92
N THR A 102 4.55 1.05 -2.29
CA THR A 102 4.15 -0.23 -2.88
C THR A 102 3.39 -1.11 -1.86
N MET A 103 3.82 -1.12 -0.60
CA MET A 103 3.11 -1.84 0.46
C MET A 103 1.74 -1.23 0.79
N LEU A 104 1.64 0.11 0.81
CA LEU A 104 0.36 0.81 0.98
C LEU A 104 -0.65 0.39 -0.08
N ASN A 105 -0.21 0.29 -1.34
CA ASN A 105 -1.07 -0.15 -2.44
C ASN A 105 -1.54 -1.60 -2.30
N ASP A 106 -0.69 -2.51 -1.81
CA ASP A 106 -1.10 -3.89 -1.52
C ASP A 106 -2.11 -3.97 -0.37
N VAL A 107 -1.99 -3.14 0.67
CA VAL A 107 -2.97 -3.08 1.78
C VAL A 107 -4.31 -2.52 1.29
N VAL A 108 -4.30 -1.44 0.50
CA VAL A 108 -5.52 -0.89 -0.12
C VAL A 108 -6.18 -1.93 -1.01
N THR A 109 -5.41 -2.57 -1.90
CA THR A 109 -5.92 -3.63 -2.78
C THR A 109 -6.53 -4.75 -1.94
N SER A 110 -5.83 -5.19 -0.89
CA SER A 110 -6.31 -6.25 0.00
C SER A 110 -7.64 -5.91 0.66
N ALA A 111 -7.79 -4.67 1.13
CA ALA A 111 -9.02 -4.19 1.76
C ALA A 111 -10.19 -4.16 0.78
N VAL A 112 -9.95 -3.70 -0.47
CA VAL A 112 -10.98 -3.60 -1.49
C VAL A 112 -11.42 -4.99 -1.98
N ILE A 113 -10.48 -5.86 -2.32
CA ILE A 113 -10.79 -7.22 -2.82
C ILE A 113 -11.16 -8.21 -1.71
N ARG A 114 -11.05 -7.80 -0.42
CA ARG A 114 -11.28 -8.64 0.76
C ARG A 114 -10.41 -9.90 0.81
N ASN A 115 -9.19 -9.81 0.30
CA ASN A 115 -8.21 -10.90 0.32
C ASN A 115 -6.79 -10.33 0.47
N ARG A 116 -5.97 -10.94 1.33
CA ARG A 116 -4.60 -10.46 1.58
C ARG A 116 -3.73 -10.77 0.36
N THR A 117 -3.14 -9.72 -0.23
CA THR A 117 -2.23 -9.83 -1.38
C THR A 117 -0.89 -9.15 -1.11
N PHE A 118 0.17 -9.69 -1.72
CA PHE A 118 1.56 -9.19 -1.66
C PHE A 118 2.18 -9.09 -3.07
N LEU A 119 1.32 -9.07 -4.10
CA LEU A 119 1.75 -9.21 -5.49
C LEU A 119 2.52 -7.99 -5.99
N GLY A 120 2.17 -6.78 -5.52
CA GLY A 120 2.87 -5.56 -5.89
C GLY A 120 4.22 -5.42 -5.19
N ALA A 121 4.22 -5.50 -3.86
CA ALA A 121 5.40 -5.20 -3.05
C ALA A 121 6.47 -6.30 -3.09
N ILE A 122 6.04 -7.56 -3.27
CA ILE A 122 6.94 -8.72 -3.18
C ILE A 122 7.07 -9.44 -4.51
N ALA A 123 5.97 -9.96 -5.07
CA ALA A 123 6.06 -10.81 -6.27
C ALA A 123 6.60 -10.06 -7.49
N LEU A 124 6.03 -8.89 -7.81
CA LEU A 124 6.49 -8.07 -8.92
C LEU A 124 7.96 -7.65 -8.72
N PHE A 125 8.33 -7.27 -7.49
CA PHE A 125 9.70 -6.86 -7.18
C PHE A 125 10.67 -8.02 -7.39
N GLU A 126 10.43 -9.16 -6.73
CA GLU A 126 11.31 -10.34 -6.81
C GLU A 126 11.46 -10.87 -8.24
N ALA A 127 10.41 -10.77 -9.08
CA ALA A 127 10.45 -11.21 -10.47
C ALA A 127 11.12 -10.20 -11.43
N SER A 128 11.18 -8.92 -11.08
CA SER A 128 11.76 -7.85 -11.93
C SER A 128 13.05 -7.25 -11.38
N ASN A 129 13.52 -7.77 -10.25
CA ASN A 129 14.69 -7.26 -9.55
C ASN A 129 15.96 -7.39 -10.41
N LYS A 130 16.59 -6.24 -10.69
CA LYS A 130 17.84 -6.16 -11.47
C LYS A 130 19.04 -6.79 -10.76
N TYR A 131 18.98 -6.96 -9.45
CA TYR A 131 20.01 -7.65 -8.67
C TYR A 131 19.98 -9.18 -8.89
N LYS A 132 18.94 -9.70 -9.55
CA LYS A 132 18.80 -11.12 -9.87
C LYS A 132 18.40 -11.31 -11.35
N PRO A 133 19.37 -11.30 -12.29
CA PRO A 133 19.08 -11.49 -13.71
C PRO A 133 18.49 -12.87 -14.06
N ALA A 134 18.57 -13.84 -13.14
CA ALA A 134 18.00 -15.18 -13.28
C ALA A 134 16.62 -15.37 -12.62
N GLY A 135 15.95 -14.30 -12.19
CA GLY A 135 14.57 -14.37 -11.72
C GLY A 135 13.61 -14.88 -12.80
N PRO A 136 12.49 -15.52 -12.43
CA PRO A 136 11.49 -15.91 -13.41
C PRO A 136 10.95 -14.65 -14.11
N PRO A 137 10.77 -14.68 -15.44
CA PRO A 137 10.25 -13.52 -16.14
C PRO A 137 8.82 -13.24 -15.67
N TRP A 138 8.60 -12.10 -14.99
CA TRP A 138 7.29 -11.67 -14.46
C TRP A 138 6.13 -11.87 -15.45
N ARG A 139 6.39 -11.62 -16.74
CA ARG A 139 5.42 -11.80 -17.83
C ARG A 139 4.82 -13.21 -17.94
N ASN A 140 5.51 -14.23 -17.45
CA ASN A 140 5.14 -15.64 -17.55
C ASN A 140 4.59 -16.21 -16.24
N LEU A 141 4.57 -15.42 -15.14
CA LEU A 141 4.03 -15.86 -13.85
C LEU A 141 2.51 -15.67 -13.79
N THR A 142 1.81 -16.61 -13.17
CA THR A 142 0.36 -16.54 -12.90
C THR A 142 -0.01 -15.31 -12.06
N GLU A 143 0.88 -14.96 -11.14
CA GLU A 143 0.82 -13.84 -10.22
C GLU A 143 0.68 -12.48 -10.94
N LYS A 144 1.20 -12.36 -12.17
CA LYS A 144 0.99 -11.15 -12.98
C LYS A 144 -0.47 -10.99 -13.37
N HIS A 145 -1.11 -12.08 -13.79
CA HIS A 145 -2.51 -12.04 -14.19
C HIS A 145 -3.38 -11.67 -12.98
N ASP A 146 -3.12 -12.30 -11.84
CA ASP A 146 -3.81 -12.02 -10.58
C ASP A 146 -3.59 -10.59 -10.11
N ALA A 147 -2.37 -10.06 -10.18
CA ALA A 147 -2.06 -8.69 -9.80
C ALA A 147 -2.88 -7.69 -10.63
N TRP A 148 -2.93 -7.90 -11.95
CA TRP A 148 -3.71 -7.06 -12.84
C TRP A 148 -5.22 -7.16 -12.59
N LEU A 149 -5.74 -8.37 -12.35
CA LEU A 149 -7.15 -8.57 -12.02
C LEU A 149 -7.53 -7.89 -10.70
N GLN A 150 -6.70 -8.03 -9.66
CA GLN A 150 -6.91 -7.43 -8.35
C GLN A 150 -6.86 -5.90 -8.41
N GLN A 151 -5.88 -5.34 -9.11
CA GLN A 151 -5.81 -3.90 -9.34
C GLN A 151 -7.03 -3.40 -10.12
N ARG A 152 -7.42 -4.08 -11.20
CA ARG A 152 -8.59 -3.68 -11.99
C ARG A 152 -9.90 -3.80 -11.20
N ALA A 153 -10.03 -4.81 -10.35
CA ALA A 153 -11.15 -4.95 -9.43
C ALA A 153 -11.17 -3.81 -8.40
N ALA A 154 -10.02 -3.50 -7.79
CA ALA A 154 -9.90 -2.40 -6.85
C ALA A 154 -10.26 -1.05 -7.49
N TYR A 155 -9.77 -0.80 -8.71
CA TYR A 155 -10.10 0.40 -9.48
C TYR A 155 -11.59 0.52 -9.78
N ARG A 156 -12.22 -0.56 -10.25
CA ARG A 156 -13.66 -0.58 -10.59
C ARG A 156 -14.53 -0.35 -9.36
N GLN A 157 -14.22 -1.01 -8.25
CA GLN A 157 -14.96 -0.83 -7.00
C GLN A 157 -14.75 0.57 -6.40
N GLY A 158 -13.53 1.10 -6.48
CA GLY A 158 -13.22 2.47 -6.06
C GLY A 158 -13.98 3.54 -6.86
N ARG A 159 -14.15 3.36 -8.17
CA ARG A 159 -14.93 4.27 -9.03
C ARG A 159 -16.44 4.24 -8.80
N SER A 160 -16.98 3.14 -8.28
CA SER A 160 -18.42 3.01 -8.00
C SER A 160 -18.89 3.70 -6.72
N LEU A 161 -17.96 4.22 -5.91
CA LEU A 161 -18.29 5.02 -4.73
C LEU A 161 -18.48 6.49 -5.16
N PRO A 162 -19.67 7.08 -5.00
CA PRO A 162 -19.86 8.48 -5.32
C PRO A 162 -18.89 9.32 -4.49
N VAL A 163 -18.05 10.10 -5.16
CA VAL A 163 -17.29 11.15 -4.50
C VAL A 163 -18.31 12.21 -4.09
N LEU A 164 -18.76 12.14 -2.85
CA LEU A 164 -19.44 13.27 -2.22
C LEU A 164 -18.38 14.34 -1.98
N VAL A 165 -18.11 15.15 -3.00
CA VAL A 165 -17.46 16.44 -2.83
C VAL A 165 -18.54 17.38 -2.30
N PRO A 166 -18.39 17.96 -1.09
CA PRO A 166 -19.22 19.07 -0.64
C PRO A 166 -19.08 20.28 -1.56
#